data_AF-A0A8T4ZUR9-F1
#
_entry.id   AF-A0A8T4ZUR9-F1
#
_cell.length_a   1.000
_cell.length_b   1.000
_cell.length_c   1.000
_cell.angle_alpha   90.00
_cell.angle_beta   90.00
_cell.angle_gamma   90.00
#
_symmetry.space_group_name_H-M   'P 1'
#
loop_
_entity.id
_entity.type
_entity.pdbx_description
1 polymer ?
#
loop_
_entity_poly.entity_id
_entity_poly.type
_entity_poly.pdbx_seq_one_letter_code
_entity_poly.pdbx_strand_id
1 'polypeptide(L)' 'MSRAEHCRNPWNGKCRNTDIEVFILYKGVRLPICRRCWSKIADTNIEWGEHTHSREDRPWS' A
#
# COMPACT_ATOMS: atom_id res chain seq x y z
N MET A 1 6.48 4.84 25.27
CA MET A 1 5.22 4.75 24.51
C MET A 1 5.56 4.72 23.03
N SER A 2 5.18 3.66 22.31
CA SER A 2 5.37 3.60 20.84
C SER A 2 4.46 4.63 20.17
N ARG A 3 4.99 5.36 19.19
CA ARG A 3 4.22 6.34 18.43
C ARG A 3 3.24 5.58 17.55
N ALA A 4 1.94 5.87 17.66
CA ALA A 4 0.93 5.22 16.83
C ALA A 4 1.27 5.35 15.34
N GLU A 5 1.15 4.28 14.57
CA GLU A 5 1.35 4.34 13.13
C GLU A 5 0.23 5.13 12.47
N HIS A 6 0.58 5.96 11.50
CA HIS A 6 -0.36 6.79 10.76
C HIS A 6 -0.45 6.28 9.34
N CYS A 7 -1.65 6.33 8.76
CA CYS A 7 -1.87 5.96 7.37
C CYS A 7 -0.91 6.69 6.43
N ARG A 8 -0.28 5.94 5.53
CA ARG A 8 0.61 6.43 4.48
C ARG A 8 0.07 6.02 3.11
N ASN A 9 -1.18 6.39 2.83
CA ASN A 9 -1.85 6.10 1.56
C ASN A 9 -1.11 6.77 0.38
N PRO A 10 -0.53 6.01 -0.57
CA PRO A 10 0.15 6.56 -1.74
C PRO A 10 -0.76 7.41 -2.65
N TRP A 11 -2.06 7.14 -2.65
CA TRP A 11 -3.01 7.65 -3.64
C TRP A 11 -3.84 8.86 -3.18
N ASN A 12 -3.77 9.29 -1.91
CA ASN A 12 -4.50 10.49 -1.45
C ASN A 12 -3.70 11.50 -0.62
N GLY A 13 -2.37 11.39 -0.63
CA GLY A 13 -1.50 12.34 0.05
C GLY A 13 -1.51 12.19 1.58
N LYS A 14 -1.66 13.31 2.32
CA LYS A 14 -1.44 13.37 3.79
C LYS A 14 -2.68 12.93 4.58
N CYS A 15 -2.87 11.61 4.72
CA CYS A 15 -3.75 11.05 5.76
C CYS A 15 -2.98 10.92 7.09
N ARG A 16 -3.63 11.22 8.23
CA ARG A 16 -3.05 11.06 9.58
C ARG A 16 -3.90 10.17 10.50
N ASN A 17 -4.83 9.40 9.92
CA ASN A 17 -5.63 8.47 10.70
C ASN A 17 -4.77 7.29 11.18
N THR A 18 -4.96 6.87 12.41
CA THR A 18 -4.26 5.76 13.08
C THR A 18 -5.08 4.47 13.13
N ASP A 19 -6.33 4.49 12.67
CA ASP A 19 -7.20 3.32 12.51
C ASP A 19 -6.77 2.48 11.30
N ILE A 20 -5.65 1.75 11.45
CA ILE A 20 -5.01 0.97 10.38
C ILE A 20 -5.76 -0.33 10.14
N GLU A 21 -6.19 -0.55 8.89
CA GLU A 21 -6.92 -1.74 8.46
C GLU A 21 -5.97 -2.75 7.78
N VAL A 22 -5.13 -2.26 6.85
CA VAL A 22 -4.23 -3.11 6.07
C VAL A 22 -2.83 -2.53 5.96
N PHE A 23 -1.86 -3.42 5.74
CA PHE A 23 -0.50 -3.07 5.35
C PHE A 23 -0.26 -3.52 3.92
N ILE A 24 0.20 -2.61 3.08
CA ILE A 24 0.53 -2.90 1.68
C ILE A 24 2.03 -2.83 1.46
N LEU A 25 2.52 -3.58 0.47
CA LEU A 25 3.87 -3.41 -0.07
C LEU A 25 3.78 -2.55 -1.33
N TYR A 26 4.33 -1.34 -1.27
CA TYR A 26 4.32 -0.42 -2.41
C TYR A 26 5.74 0.07 -2.67
N LYS A 27 6.27 -0.18 -3.87
CA LYS A 27 7.64 0.16 -4.26
C LYS A 27 8.70 -0.32 -3.25
N GLY A 28 8.54 -1.56 -2.76
CA GLY A 28 9.42 -2.17 -1.77
C GLY A 28 9.27 -1.65 -0.34
N VAL A 29 8.33 -0.74 -0.06
CA VAL A 29 8.10 -0.18 1.28
C VAL A 29 6.77 -0.68 1.84
N ARG A 30 6.79 -1.16 3.09
CA ARG A 30 5.59 -1.51 3.86
C ARG A 30 4.89 -0.23 4.34
N LEU A 31 3.66 -0.01 3.87
CA LEU A 31 2.86 1.17 4.19
C LEU A 31 1.56 0.80 4.90
N PRO A 32 1.23 1.43 6.04
CA PRO A 32 -0.07 1.29 6.70
C PRO A 32 -1.17 2.06 5.96
N ILE A 33 -2.33 1.46 5.78
CA ILE A 33 -3.52 2.08 5.16
C ILE A 33 -4.67 2.03 6.17
N CYS A 34 -5.28 3.19 6.46
CA CYS A 34 -6.43 3.23 7.36
C CYS A 34 -7.71 2.70 6.73
N ARG A 35 -8.66 2.25 7.54
CA ARG A 35 -9.97 1.74 7.12
C ARG A 35 -10.67 2.64 6.10
N ARG A 36 -10.72 3.95 6.35
CA ARG A 36 -11.32 4.94 5.44
C ARG A 36 -10.63 4.99 4.07
N CYS A 37 -9.30 4.92 4.05
CA CYS A 37 -8.54 4.94 2.79
C CYS A 37 -8.69 3.60 2.06
N TRP A 38 -8.67 2.49 2.80
CA TRP A 38 -8.83 1.15 2.23
C TRP A 38 -10.17 0.98 1.54
N SER A 39 -11.28 1.38 2.18
CA SER A 39 -12.62 1.34 1.57
C SER A 39 -12.64 2.03 0.21
N LYS A 40 -12.04 3.22 0.10
CA LYS A 40 -11.98 3.96 -1.16
C LYS A 40 -11.16 3.26 -2.23
N ILE A 41 -10.08 2.56 -1.86
CA ILE A 41 -9.24 1.81 -2.80
C ILE A 41 -10.00 0.57 -3.28
N ALA A 42 -10.69 -0.12 -2.39
CA ALA A 42 -11.48 -1.31 -2.70
C ALA A 42 -12.63 -1.01 -3.70
N ASP A 43 -13.10 0.23 -3.74
CA ASP A 43 -14.10 0.69 -4.71
C ASP A 43 -13.49 1.07 -6.09
N THR A 44 -12.17 0.97 -6.27
CA THR A 44 -11.49 1.27 -7.54
C THR A 44 -10.99 0.02 -8.25
N ASN A 45 -10.81 0.11 -9.57
CA ASN A 45 -10.22 -0.94 -10.39
C ASN A 45 -8.67 -0.93 -10.36
N ILE A 46 -8.06 -0.51 -9.24
CA ILE A 46 -6.61 -0.53 -9.09
C ILE A 46 -6.18 -1.95 -8.72
N GLU A 47 -5.42 -2.60 -9.61
CA GLU A 47 -4.92 -3.94 -9.41
C GLU A 47 -3.43 -3.96 -9.03
N TRP A 48 -3.00 -5.06 -8.43
CA TRP A 48 -1.60 -5.31 -8.14
C TRP A 48 -0.91 -5.97 -9.35
N GLY A 49 0.13 -5.34 -9.89
CA GLY A 49 1.15 -6.08 -10.65
C GLY A 49 0.87 -6.41 -12.12
N GLU A 50 -0.09 -5.80 -12.81
CA GLU A 50 -0.26 -5.97 -14.27
C GLU A 50 0.72 -5.12 -15.12
N HIS A 51 1.98 -5.04 -14.69
CA HIS A 51 3.10 -4.81 -15.60
C HIS A 51 4.07 -5.97 -15.40
N THR A 52 3.76 -7.09 -16.04
CA THR A 52 4.61 -8.26 -16.15
C THR A 52 6.02 -7.82 -16.57
N HIS A 53 6.99 -8.18 -15.75
CA HIS A 53 8.40 -8.00 -16.02
C HIS A 53 8.75 -8.59 -17.40
N SER A 54 9.47 -7.82 -18.23
CA SER A 54 10.32 -8.39 -19.27
C SER A 54 11.25 -9.43 -18.62
N ARG A 55 11.41 -10.59 -19.27
CA ARG A 55 11.80 -11.91 -18.74
C ARG A 55 13.18 -12.04 -18.05
N GLU A 56 13.86 -10.97 -17.68
CA GLU A 56 15.31 -11.01 -17.37
C GLU A 56 15.70 -10.77 -15.91
N ASP A 57 14.77 -10.52 -14.99
CA ASP A 57 15.09 -10.27 -13.57
C ASP A 57 14.64 -11.40 -12.63
N ARG A 58 15.19 -12.61 -12.78
CA ARG A 58 15.12 -13.64 -11.73
C ARG A 58 16.52 -13.94 -11.16
N PRO A 59 16.80 -13.58 -9.90
CA PRO A 59 18.08 -13.86 -9.26
C PRO A 59 18.14 -15.22 -8.53
N TRP A 60 17.15 -16.09 -8.71
CA TRP A 60 17.23 -17.48 -8.24
C TRP A 60 16.82 -18.41 -9.39
N SER A 61 17.84 -18.91 -10.07
CA SER A 61 17.85 -20.14 -10.87
C SER A 61 19.16 -20.86 -10.55
#